data_AF-A0A966FTY1-F1
#
_entry.id   AF-A0A966FTY1-F1
#
_cell.length_a   1.000
_cell.length_b   1.000
_cell.length_c   1.000
_cell.angle_alpha   90.00
_cell.angle_beta   90.00
_cell.angle_gamma   90.00
#
_symmetry.space_group_name_H-M   'P 1'
#
loop_
_entity.id
_entity.type
_entity.pdbx_description
1 polymer ?
#
loop_
_entity_poly.entity_id
_entity_poly.type
_entity_poly.pdbx_seq_one_letter_code
_entity_poly.pdbx_strand_id
1 'polypeptide(L)'
;MIVTRFAPSPTGRLHVGNLRTALHNWLLARKGDGDADGDGDGTGRFLLRIDDTDAERSREEYVEAIRTDMAWLGLEPDAEYRQSERLDLYENAFVRLRDAGRVYPAYETAQELELKRKIALGRGLPPIYDRAALDLTDEQRADYEEQGIAPHWRFRLDHDEFIDWADRVRGSQKFDPAQLSDPVIRRADGSWLYMLPSVVDDLDMGVTDVLRGEDHVSNTAVQLQMFSALHTAGVGPEHCDVVDSFPRFGHTALLVGREGKLSKRLGSLSCEALREQGIEPEAILSLLARLGTSKPVEPIADRRHLIETFDLATFGRAPARFDDPELERLNTAIVHQMDFAEVQDRLPEGIDEAGWHAIRPNLTRVSEAAEWWRLVTGPIEQPDFSEEDKAYLAEAAGALEWGDDPWRALTIALK
;
A
#
# COMPACT_ATOMS: atom_id res chain seq x y z
N MET A 1 -22.43 4.72 1.61
CA MET A 1 -21.45 3.82 2.23
C MET A 1 -20.21 3.79 1.35
N ILE A 2 -19.04 4.09 1.91
CA ILE A 2 -17.76 4.01 1.20
C ILE A 2 -17.32 2.55 1.06
N VAL A 3 -16.93 2.13 -0.13
CA VAL A 3 -16.27 0.84 -0.40
C VAL A 3 -14.93 1.10 -1.08
N THR A 4 -13.85 0.70 -0.41
CA THR A 4 -12.48 0.78 -0.94
C THR A 4 -11.90 -0.60 -1.14
N ARG A 5 -10.77 -0.68 -1.85
CA ARG A 5 -10.01 -1.94 -1.97
C ARG A 5 -8.51 -1.73 -2.00
N PHE A 6 -7.79 -2.64 -1.36
CA PHE A 6 -6.38 -2.86 -1.58
C PHE A 6 -6.21 -4.04 -2.56
N ALA A 7 -5.60 -3.78 -3.72
CA ALA A 7 -5.47 -4.74 -4.81
C ALA A 7 -4.01 -5.08 -5.14
N PRO A 8 -3.26 -5.80 -4.27
CA PRO A 8 -1.88 -6.18 -4.54
C PRO A 8 -1.79 -7.36 -5.50
N SER A 9 -0.79 -7.33 -6.39
CA SER A 9 -0.36 -8.53 -7.11
C SER A 9 0.61 -9.34 -6.22
N PRO A 10 0.41 -10.66 -6.05
CA PRO A 10 1.24 -11.49 -5.18
C PRO A 10 2.54 -11.91 -5.89
N THR A 11 3.35 -10.94 -6.31
CA THR A 11 4.62 -11.14 -7.03
C THR A 11 5.86 -10.84 -6.17
N GLY A 12 5.64 -10.49 -4.91
CA GLY A 12 6.68 -10.14 -3.95
C GLY A 12 6.06 -9.76 -2.60
N ARG A 13 6.91 -9.58 -1.59
CA ARG A 13 6.49 -9.13 -0.25
C ARG A 13 6.04 -7.66 -0.27
N LEU A 14 5.11 -7.31 0.61
CA LEU A 14 4.63 -5.94 0.75
C LEU A 14 5.76 -5.02 1.23
N HIS A 15 5.89 -3.88 0.57
CA HIS A 15 6.78 -2.80 1.00
C HIS A 15 5.98 -1.60 1.50
N VAL A 16 6.63 -0.63 2.16
CA VAL A 16 5.97 0.56 2.76
C VAL A 16 5.04 1.35 1.83
N GLY A 17 5.26 1.29 0.52
CA GLY A 17 4.37 1.89 -0.49
C GLY A 17 3.04 1.15 -0.62
N ASN A 18 3.07 -0.19 -0.58
CA ASN A 18 1.87 -1.01 -0.49
C ASN A 18 1.15 -0.77 0.84
N LEU A 19 1.89 -0.77 1.96
CA LEU A 19 1.31 -0.58 3.30
C LEU A 19 0.59 0.76 3.40
N ARG A 20 1.18 1.83 2.85
CA ARG A 20 0.55 3.15 2.78
C ARG A 20 -0.75 3.11 1.98
N THR A 21 -0.76 2.43 0.83
CA THR A 21 -1.96 2.30 0.01
C THR A 21 -3.05 1.50 0.75
N ALA A 22 -2.69 0.37 1.38
CA ALA A 22 -3.61 -0.43 2.18
C ALA A 22 -4.20 0.38 3.35
N LEU A 23 -3.34 1.05 4.12
CA LEU A 23 -3.72 1.90 5.25
C LEU A 23 -4.68 3.00 4.83
N HIS A 24 -4.38 3.75 3.76
CA HIS A 24 -5.25 4.86 3.36
C HIS A 24 -6.63 4.38 2.86
N ASN A 25 -6.69 3.24 2.15
CA ASN A 25 -7.96 2.64 1.78
C ASN A 25 -8.75 2.17 3.02
N TRP A 26 -8.07 1.55 3.99
CA TRP A 26 -8.68 1.13 5.25
C TRP A 26 -9.19 2.33 6.07
N LEU A 27 -8.38 3.37 6.25
CA LEU A 27 -8.79 4.60 6.96
C LEU A 27 -9.99 5.27 6.29
N LEU A 28 -10.00 5.36 4.95
CA LEU A 28 -11.11 5.94 4.21
C LEU A 28 -12.40 5.14 4.39
N ALA A 29 -12.33 3.80 4.32
CA ALA A 29 -13.48 2.93 4.55
C ALA A 29 -13.99 3.03 6.00
N ARG A 30 -13.09 2.94 6.99
CA ARG A 30 -13.46 3.00 8.41
C ARG A 30 -13.97 4.37 8.84
N LYS A 31 -13.49 5.45 8.21
CA LYS A 31 -14.06 6.79 8.42
C LYS A 31 -15.49 6.89 7.90
N GLY A 32 -15.81 6.18 6.83
CA GLY A 32 -17.14 6.18 6.21
C GLY A 32 -17.54 7.54 5.65
N ASP A 33 -18.83 7.70 5.35
CA ASP A 33 -19.40 8.95 4.84
C ASP A 33 -19.65 9.99 5.96
N GLY A 34 -19.51 9.59 7.23
CA GLY A 34 -19.63 10.43 8.41
C GLY A 34 -21.07 10.75 8.79
N ASP A 35 -21.62 10.06 9.81
CA ASP A 35 -22.65 10.67 10.65
C ASP A 35 -21.99 11.22 11.92
N ALA A 36 -22.16 12.53 12.11
CA ALA A 36 -21.83 13.26 13.32
C ALA A 36 -22.81 12.96 14.48
N ASP A 37 -23.79 12.07 14.26
CA ASP A 37 -24.93 11.82 15.15
C ASP A 37 -24.86 10.50 15.94
N GLY A 38 -23.71 9.82 15.97
CA GLY A 38 -23.37 8.87 17.05
C GLY A 38 -24.13 7.53 17.08
N ASP A 39 -25.06 7.26 16.18
CA ASP A 39 -25.75 5.96 16.08
C ASP A 39 -25.05 5.05 15.06
N GLY A 40 -23.92 4.48 15.49
CA GLY A 40 -23.01 3.69 14.67
C GLY A 40 -23.54 2.34 14.19
N ASP A 41 -23.96 2.29 12.93
CA ASP A 41 -23.94 1.09 12.05
C ASP A 41 -23.30 1.42 10.66
N GLY A 42 -22.83 2.66 10.45
CA GLY A 42 -22.45 3.24 9.15
C GLY A 42 -20.97 3.14 8.73
N THR A 43 -20.24 2.08 9.11
CA THR A 43 -18.84 1.91 8.68
C THR A 43 -18.75 1.48 7.21
N GLY A 44 -17.88 2.12 6.42
CA GLY A 44 -17.60 1.68 5.06
C GLY A 44 -16.87 0.32 5.01
N ARG A 45 -16.76 -0.25 3.81
CA ARG A 45 -16.12 -1.56 3.57
C ARG A 45 -14.74 -1.41 2.95
N PHE A 46 -13.78 -2.15 3.48
CA PHE A 46 -12.42 -2.29 2.96
C PHE A 46 -12.22 -3.70 2.42
N LEU A 47 -11.98 -3.82 1.12
CA LEU A 47 -11.82 -5.11 0.45
C LEU A 47 -10.34 -5.42 0.18
N LEU A 48 -9.98 -6.70 0.21
CA LEU A 48 -8.73 -7.22 -0.32
C LEU A 48 -9.00 -7.91 -1.65
N ARG A 49 -8.29 -7.53 -2.71
CA ARG A 49 -8.33 -8.24 -4.00
C ARG A 49 -6.93 -8.70 -4.39
N ILE A 50 -6.73 -10.00 -4.48
CA ILE A 50 -5.46 -10.57 -4.94
C ILE A 50 -5.46 -10.54 -6.48
N ASP A 51 -4.63 -9.67 -7.06
CA ASP A 51 -4.50 -9.49 -8.51
C ASP A 51 -3.52 -10.53 -9.09
N ASP A 52 -3.94 -11.80 -9.11
CA ASP A 52 -3.14 -13.00 -9.46
C ASP A 52 -3.37 -13.56 -10.87
N THR A 53 -3.77 -12.71 -11.83
CA THR A 53 -3.97 -13.13 -13.23
C THR A 53 -2.68 -13.49 -13.98
N ASP A 54 -1.52 -13.09 -13.47
CA ASP A 54 -0.20 -13.41 -14.01
C ASP A 54 0.37 -14.66 -13.32
N ALA A 55 0.06 -15.84 -13.87
CA ALA A 55 0.45 -17.13 -13.28
C ALA A 55 1.97 -17.36 -13.23
N GLU A 56 2.77 -16.66 -14.06
CA GLU A 56 4.23 -16.81 -14.06
C GLU A 56 4.88 -16.13 -12.85
N ARG A 57 4.32 -14.97 -12.44
CA ARG A 57 4.89 -14.16 -11.37
C ARG A 57 4.16 -14.31 -10.04
N SER A 58 2.90 -14.70 -10.06
CA SER A 58 2.07 -14.86 -8.86
C SER A 58 2.46 -16.10 -8.09
N ARG A 59 2.61 -15.99 -6.76
CA ARG A 59 2.93 -17.13 -5.90
C ARG A 59 2.10 -17.11 -4.62
N GLU A 60 1.64 -18.29 -4.21
CA GLU A 60 0.83 -18.44 -2.99
C GLU A 60 1.58 -18.01 -1.72
N GLU A 61 2.90 -18.20 -1.68
CA GLU A 61 3.75 -17.71 -0.58
C GLU A 61 3.61 -16.19 -0.34
N TYR A 62 3.38 -15.42 -1.41
CA TYR A 62 3.18 -13.98 -1.30
C TYR A 62 1.74 -13.62 -0.95
N VAL A 63 0.75 -14.45 -1.31
CA VAL A 63 -0.63 -14.29 -0.84
C VAL A 63 -0.70 -14.45 0.68
N GLU A 64 -0.09 -15.51 1.21
CA GLU A 64 -0.01 -15.73 2.66
C GLU A 64 0.78 -14.62 3.39
N ALA A 65 1.87 -14.14 2.78
CA ALA A 65 2.62 -13.01 3.32
C ALA A 65 1.75 -11.73 3.39
N ILE A 66 0.96 -11.44 2.34
CA ILE A 66 0.02 -10.30 2.33
C ILE A 66 -0.99 -10.42 3.48
N ARG A 67 -1.61 -11.59 3.66
CA ARG A 67 -2.58 -11.83 4.75
C ARG A 67 -1.92 -11.65 6.13
N THR A 68 -0.74 -12.23 6.31
CA THR A 68 0.04 -12.13 7.55
C THR A 68 0.39 -10.68 7.88
N ASP A 69 0.84 -9.91 6.90
CA ASP A 69 1.23 -8.52 7.08
C ASP A 69 0.02 -7.62 7.36
N MET A 70 -1.12 -7.84 6.69
CA MET A 70 -2.36 -7.12 6.96
C MET A 70 -2.91 -7.41 8.36
N ALA A 71 -2.91 -8.67 8.78
CA ALA A 71 -3.33 -9.07 10.12
C ALA A 71 -2.41 -8.47 11.20
N TRP A 72 -1.09 -8.51 10.99
CA TRP A 72 -0.12 -7.91 11.91
C TRP A 72 -0.30 -6.40 12.05
N LEU A 73 -0.60 -5.69 10.95
CA LEU A 73 -0.92 -4.27 10.98
C LEU A 73 -2.34 -3.97 11.49
N GLY A 74 -3.18 -4.98 11.78
CA GLY A 74 -4.59 -4.81 12.15
C GLY A 74 -5.44 -4.15 11.05
N LEU A 75 -5.08 -4.35 9.78
CA LEU A 75 -5.79 -3.83 8.61
C LEU A 75 -6.67 -4.92 8.01
N GLU A 76 -7.59 -5.45 8.82
CA GLU A 76 -8.45 -6.57 8.42
C GLU A 76 -9.44 -6.16 7.30
N PRO A 77 -9.49 -6.91 6.19
CA PRO A 77 -10.47 -6.68 5.13
C PRO A 77 -11.84 -7.28 5.48
N ASP A 78 -12.90 -6.63 5.04
CA ASP A 78 -14.29 -7.10 5.22
C ASP A 78 -14.67 -8.22 4.24
N ALA A 79 -13.92 -8.35 3.14
CA ALA A 79 -13.97 -9.49 2.23
C ALA A 79 -12.68 -9.60 1.41
N GLU A 80 -12.36 -10.82 0.98
CA GLU A 80 -11.23 -11.13 0.11
C GLU A 80 -11.73 -11.74 -1.22
N TYR A 81 -11.10 -11.37 -2.33
CA TYR A 81 -11.37 -11.89 -3.67
C TYR A 81 -10.06 -12.21 -4.40
N ARG A 82 -10.08 -13.19 -5.31
CA ARG A 82 -8.95 -13.50 -6.22
C ARG A 82 -9.37 -13.29 -7.67
N GLN A 83 -8.52 -12.65 -8.47
CA GLN A 83 -8.84 -12.44 -9.88
C GLN A 83 -8.80 -13.75 -10.69
N SER A 84 -7.94 -14.68 -10.31
CA SER A 84 -7.87 -16.02 -10.91
C SER A 84 -9.17 -16.83 -10.81
N GLU A 85 -10.05 -16.51 -9.87
CA GLU A 85 -11.36 -17.15 -9.67
C GLU A 85 -12.50 -16.44 -10.42
N ARG A 86 -12.21 -15.37 -11.16
CA ARG A 86 -13.19 -14.43 -11.70
C ARG A 86 -13.12 -14.26 -13.22
N LEU A 87 -12.44 -15.19 -13.88
CA LEU A 87 -12.16 -15.15 -15.32
C LEU A 87 -13.42 -15.09 -16.20
N ASP A 88 -14.51 -15.74 -15.77
CA ASP A 88 -15.78 -15.73 -16.50
C ASP A 88 -16.40 -14.32 -16.58
N LEU A 89 -16.21 -13.49 -15.55
CA LEU A 89 -16.67 -12.09 -15.56
C LEU A 89 -15.90 -11.28 -16.60
N TYR A 90 -14.60 -11.53 -16.73
CA TYR A 90 -13.75 -10.84 -17.70
C TYR A 90 -14.09 -11.27 -19.14
N GLU A 91 -14.36 -12.56 -19.35
CA GLU A 91 -14.79 -13.07 -20.65
C GLU A 91 -16.15 -12.49 -21.05
N ASN A 92 -17.12 -12.45 -20.11
CA ASN A 92 -18.42 -11.83 -20.37
C ASN A 92 -18.28 -10.35 -20.76
N ALA A 93 -17.52 -9.59 -19.97
CA ALA A 93 -17.24 -8.18 -20.22
C ALA A 93 -16.56 -7.97 -21.59
N PHE A 94 -15.59 -8.81 -21.94
CA PHE A 94 -14.89 -8.77 -23.21
C PHE A 94 -15.83 -9.01 -24.40
N VAL A 95 -16.68 -10.04 -24.34
CA VAL A 95 -17.67 -10.33 -25.40
C VAL A 95 -18.60 -9.13 -25.60
N ARG A 96 -19.11 -8.55 -24.51
CA ARG A 96 -19.99 -7.38 -24.55
C ARG A 96 -19.32 -6.15 -25.17
N LEU A 97 -18.07 -5.88 -24.79
CA LEU A 97 -17.30 -4.78 -25.39
C LEU A 97 -16.97 -5.04 -26.87
N ARG A 98 -16.73 -6.30 -27.25
CA ARG A 98 -16.44 -6.68 -28.63
C ARG A 98 -17.66 -6.46 -29.51
N ASP A 99 -18.82 -6.93 -29.06
CA ASP A 99 -20.08 -6.77 -29.78
C ASP A 99 -20.48 -5.28 -29.87
N ALA A 100 -20.06 -4.45 -28.91
CA ALA A 100 -20.20 -2.99 -28.93
C ALA A 100 -19.11 -2.25 -29.74
N GLY A 101 -18.16 -2.95 -30.37
CA GLY A 101 -17.07 -2.34 -31.14
C GLY A 101 -16.05 -1.55 -30.32
N ARG A 102 -15.99 -1.78 -29.00
CA ARG A 102 -15.08 -1.13 -28.04
C ARG A 102 -13.79 -1.90 -27.80
N VAL A 103 -13.64 -3.08 -28.39
CA VAL A 103 -12.37 -3.82 -28.46
C VAL A 103 -12.15 -4.34 -29.86
N TYR A 104 -10.89 -4.50 -30.25
CA TYR A 104 -10.51 -4.95 -31.59
C TYR A 104 -9.26 -5.84 -31.53
N PRO A 105 -9.15 -6.80 -32.47
CA PRO A 105 -7.99 -7.67 -32.55
C PRO A 105 -6.82 -6.92 -33.18
N ALA A 106 -5.62 -7.23 -32.72
CA ALA A 106 -4.37 -6.68 -33.21
C ALA A 106 -3.34 -7.82 -33.29
N TYR A 107 -2.51 -7.80 -34.33
CA TYR A 107 -1.65 -8.93 -34.72
C TYR A 107 -0.16 -8.57 -34.72
N GLU A 108 0.20 -7.33 -34.34
CA GLU A 108 1.60 -6.92 -34.30
C GLU A 108 2.38 -7.66 -33.20
N THR A 109 3.56 -8.14 -33.56
CA THR A 109 4.48 -8.79 -32.65
C THR A 109 5.11 -7.79 -31.65
N ALA A 110 5.62 -8.31 -30.53
CA ALA A 110 6.33 -7.50 -29.55
C ALA A 110 7.55 -6.79 -30.17
N GLN A 111 8.26 -7.43 -31.11
CA GLN A 111 9.39 -6.83 -31.81
C GLN A 111 8.95 -5.65 -32.70
N GLU A 112 7.84 -5.77 -33.43
CA GLU A 112 7.30 -4.70 -34.26
C GLU A 112 6.85 -3.50 -33.41
N LEU A 113 6.15 -3.75 -32.30
CA LEU A 113 5.73 -2.71 -31.36
C LEU A 113 6.93 -1.97 -30.74
N GLU A 114 7.98 -2.70 -30.34
CA GLU A 114 9.20 -2.09 -29.79
C GLU A 114 9.97 -1.29 -30.85
N LEU A 115 9.98 -1.75 -32.11
CA LEU A 115 10.55 -1.00 -33.23
C LEU A 115 9.79 0.33 -33.46
N LYS A 116 8.45 0.28 -33.54
CA LYS A 116 7.60 1.47 -33.67
C LYS A 116 7.87 2.46 -32.52
N ARG A 117 7.96 1.97 -31.29
CA ARG A 117 8.31 2.75 -30.10
C ARG A 117 9.68 3.42 -30.20
N LYS A 118 10.72 2.69 -30.61
CA LYS A 118 12.07 3.25 -30.82
C LYS A 118 12.10 4.32 -31.91
N ILE A 119 11.35 4.13 -33.00
CA ILE A 119 11.23 5.11 -34.09
C ILE A 119 10.59 6.41 -33.57
N ALA A 120 9.50 6.32 -32.80
CA ALA A 120 8.85 7.48 -32.21
C ALA A 120 9.80 8.25 -31.27
N LEU A 121 10.43 7.54 -30.33
CA LEU A 121 11.39 8.12 -29.39
C LEU A 121 12.59 8.75 -30.09
N GLY A 122 13.13 8.11 -31.14
CA GLY A 122 14.22 8.66 -31.95
C GLY A 122 13.87 9.94 -32.70
N ARG A 123 12.56 10.19 -32.91
CA ARG A 123 12.03 11.43 -33.49
C ARG A 123 11.60 12.46 -32.43
N GLY A 124 11.80 12.18 -31.14
CA GLY A 124 11.33 13.01 -30.04
C GLY A 124 9.80 13.04 -29.90
N LEU A 125 9.09 12.08 -30.49
CA LEU A 125 7.64 11.94 -30.41
C LEU A 125 7.26 11.03 -29.24
N PRO A 126 6.11 11.27 -28.57
CA PRO A 126 5.59 10.36 -27.57
C PRO A 126 5.31 8.98 -28.19
N PRO A 127 5.64 7.86 -27.52
CA PRO A 127 5.48 6.51 -28.07
C PRO A 127 4.03 6.02 -27.92
N ILE A 128 3.10 6.69 -28.59
CA ILE A 128 1.67 6.34 -28.61
C ILE A 128 1.44 5.24 -29.64
N TYR A 129 0.59 4.26 -29.32
CA TYR A 129 0.18 3.23 -30.26
C TYR A 129 -0.54 3.83 -31.47
N ASP A 130 -0.11 3.47 -32.66
CA ASP A 130 -0.53 4.09 -33.93
C ASP A 130 -1.90 3.64 -34.43
N ARG A 131 -2.53 2.68 -33.75
CA ARG A 131 -3.85 2.12 -34.09
C ARG A 131 -3.92 1.45 -35.47
N ALA A 132 -2.78 1.05 -36.04
CA ALA A 132 -2.71 0.44 -37.37
C ALA A 132 -3.62 -0.80 -37.52
N ALA A 133 -3.86 -1.54 -36.44
CA ALA A 133 -4.75 -2.70 -36.46
C ALA A 133 -6.24 -2.37 -36.72
N LEU A 134 -6.68 -1.11 -36.54
CA LEU A 134 -8.04 -0.69 -36.91
C LEU A 134 -8.27 -0.67 -38.43
N ASP A 135 -7.20 -0.52 -39.21
CA ASP A 135 -7.27 -0.45 -40.68
C ASP A 135 -7.20 -1.84 -41.35
N LEU A 136 -7.05 -2.91 -40.56
CA LEU A 136 -7.02 -4.28 -41.08
C LEU A 136 -8.37 -4.64 -41.72
N THR A 137 -8.35 -5.24 -42.90
CA THR A 137 -9.55 -5.78 -43.54
C THR A 137 -9.92 -7.15 -42.95
N ASP A 138 -11.14 -7.61 -43.19
CA ASP A 138 -11.57 -8.95 -42.78
C ASP A 138 -10.71 -10.05 -43.44
N GLU A 139 -10.28 -9.85 -44.70
CA GLU A 139 -9.39 -10.78 -45.40
C GLU A 139 -8.01 -10.84 -44.73
N GLN A 140 -7.42 -9.70 -44.37
CA GLN A 140 -6.11 -9.67 -43.70
C GLN A 140 -6.16 -10.35 -42.33
N ARG A 141 -7.26 -10.15 -41.58
CA ARG A 141 -7.48 -10.85 -40.31
C ARG A 141 -7.57 -12.37 -40.51
N ALA A 142 -8.34 -12.81 -41.50
CA ALA A 142 -8.48 -14.22 -41.86
C ALA A 142 -7.13 -14.84 -42.27
N ASP A 143 -6.30 -14.14 -43.04
CA ASP A 143 -4.98 -14.60 -43.44
C ASP A 143 -4.05 -14.83 -42.22
N TYR A 144 -4.10 -13.96 -41.21
CA TYR A 144 -3.35 -14.16 -39.96
C TYR A 144 -3.84 -15.39 -39.19
N GLU A 145 -5.16 -15.56 -39.11
CA GLU A 145 -5.78 -16.70 -38.42
C GLU A 145 -5.47 -18.03 -39.12
N GLU A 146 -5.47 -18.07 -40.46
CA GLU A 146 -5.08 -19.26 -41.24
C GLU A 146 -3.61 -19.62 -41.03
N GLN A 147 -2.74 -18.63 -40.81
CA GLN A 147 -1.34 -18.83 -40.42
C GLN A 147 -1.16 -19.26 -38.96
N GLY A 148 -2.24 -19.39 -38.19
CA GLY A 148 -2.21 -19.76 -36.78
C GLY A 148 -1.74 -18.63 -35.86
N ILE A 149 -1.77 -17.37 -36.32
CA ILE A 149 -1.37 -16.21 -35.54
C ILE A 149 -2.58 -15.73 -34.73
N ALA A 150 -2.56 -15.99 -33.43
CA ALA A 150 -3.59 -15.51 -32.51
C ALA A 150 -3.44 -14.00 -32.25
N PRO A 151 -4.53 -13.21 -32.25
CA PRO A 151 -4.45 -11.79 -31.95
C PRO A 151 -4.30 -11.54 -30.44
N HIS A 152 -3.64 -10.44 -30.08
CA HIS A 152 -3.93 -9.77 -28.81
C HIS A 152 -5.06 -8.77 -28.99
N TRP A 153 -5.78 -8.45 -27.92
CA TRP A 153 -6.94 -7.59 -27.97
C TRP A 153 -6.67 -6.27 -27.29
N ARG A 154 -7.09 -5.18 -27.95
CA ARG A 154 -6.97 -3.81 -27.43
C ARG A 154 -8.34 -3.22 -27.15
N PHE A 155 -8.42 -2.39 -26.12
CA PHE A 155 -9.57 -1.53 -25.89
C PHE A 155 -9.45 -0.26 -26.73
N ARG A 156 -10.49 0.04 -27.49
CA ARG A 156 -10.56 1.20 -28.38
C ARG A 156 -10.95 2.43 -27.58
N LEU A 157 -10.02 3.37 -27.38
CA LEU A 157 -10.35 4.67 -26.83
C LEU A 157 -11.19 5.47 -27.83
N ASP A 158 -12.20 6.14 -27.29
CA ASP A 158 -12.90 7.22 -27.96
C ASP A 158 -12.01 8.47 -27.94
N HIS A 159 -11.81 9.08 -29.11
CA HIS A 159 -10.96 10.26 -29.28
C HIS A 159 -11.77 11.55 -29.48
N ASP A 160 -13.10 11.48 -29.46
CA ASP A 160 -13.98 12.61 -29.80
C ASP A 160 -14.07 13.64 -28.68
N GLU A 161 -13.94 13.20 -27.41
CA GLU A 161 -14.03 14.06 -26.23
C GLU A 161 -12.83 13.91 -25.29
N PHE A 162 -12.50 15.00 -24.58
CA PHE A 162 -11.52 14.95 -23.51
C PHE A 162 -12.02 14.07 -22.35
N ILE A 163 -11.09 13.43 -21.67
CA ILE A 163 -11.39 12.68 -20.45
C ILE A 163 -11.06 13.58 -19.26
N ASP A 164 -12.04 13.92 -18.44
CA ASP A 164 -11.84 14.70 -17.22
C ASP A 164 -12.55 14.12 -16.00
N TRP A 165 -11.97 14.36 -14.82
CA TRP A 165 -12.57 14.00 -13.53
C TRP A 165 -12.01 14.86 -12.40
N ALA A 166 -12.74 14.89 -11.27
CA ALA A 166 -12.27 15.51 -10.04
C ALA A 166 -11.55 14.47 -9.17
N ASP A 167 -10.22 14.49 -9.17
CA ASP A 167 -9.43 13.63 -8.30
C ASP A 167 -9.50 14.08 -6.83
N ARG A 168 -9.71 13.16 -5.90
CA ARG A 168 -9.85 13.46 -4.46
C ARG A 168 -8.56 13.95 -3.80
N VAL A 169 -7.41 13.82 -4.45
CA VAL A 169 -6.10 14.32 -3.97
C VAL A 169 -5.52 15.35 -4.94
N ARG A 170 -5.50 15.04 -6.24
CA ARG A 170 -4.90 15.89 -7.26
C ARG A 170 -5.83 17.01 -7.74
N GLY A 171 -7.12 17.00 -7.41
CA GLY A 171 -8.11 17.91 -7.98
C GLY A 171 -8.41 17.62 -9.45
N SER A 172 -8.94 18.60 -10.18
CA SER A 172 -9.34 18.42 -11.59
C SER A 172 -8.18 17.90 -12.47
N GLN A 173 -8.41 16.76 -13.12
CA GLN A 173 -7.53 16.16 -14.12
C GLN A 173 -8.21 16.21 -15.49
N LYS A 174 -7.41 16.37 -16.54
CA LYS A 174 -7.88 16.39 -17.93
C LYS A 174 -6.85 15.73 -18.83
N PHE A 175 -7.29 14.79 -19.66
CA PHE A 175 -6.48 14.03 -20.59
C PHE A 175 -7.06 14.11 -22.00
N ASP A 176 -6.18 14.28 -22.98
CA ASP A 176 -6.51 14.08 -24.39
C ASP A 176 -6.39 12.58 -24.70
N PRO A 177 -7.48 11.88 -25.04
CA PRO A 177 -7.40 10.46 -25.41
C PRO A 177 -6.46 10.19 -26.58
N ALA A 178 -6.26 11.16 -27.50
CA ALA A 178 -5.30 11.01 -28.60
C ALA A 178 -3.84 10.95 -28.13
N GLN A 179 -3.55 11.34 -26.89
CA GLN A 179 -2.25 11.22 -26.25
C GLN A 179 -2.08 9.92 -25.44
N LEU A 180 -3.11 9.06 -25.43
CA LEU A 180 -3.12 7.77 -24.76
C LEU A 180 -3.10 6.64 -25.79
N SER A 181 -2.49 5.51 -25.42
CA SER A 181 -2.52 4.32 -26.26
C SER A 181 -3.73 3.47 -25.92
N ASP A 182 -4.42 2.95 -26.95
CA ASP A 182 -5.42 1.88 -26.82
C ASP A 182 -4.76 0.68 -26.09
N PRO A 183 -5.11 0.40 -24.82
CA PRO A 183 -4.36 -0.57 -24.02
C PRO A 183 -4.64 -1.99 -24.49
N VAL A 184 -3.64 -2.86 -24.40
CA VAL A 184 -3.87 -4.31 -24.54
C VAL A 184 -4.61 -4.79 -23.28
N ILE A 185 -5.71 -5.49 -23.46
CA ILE A 185 -6.56 -6.03 -22.38
C ILE A 185 -6.49 -7.56 -22.28
N ARG A 186 -6.15 -8.23 -23.38
CA ARG A 186 -5.96 -9.68 -23.46
C ARG A 186 -4.78 -10.00 -24.36
N ARG A 187 -3.85 -10.84 -23.90
CA ARG A 187 -2.70 -11.31 -24.67
C ARG A 187 -3.13 -12.37 -25.69
N ALA A 188 -2.25 -12.67 -26.65
CA ALA A 188 -2.47 -13.71 -27.65
C ALA A 188 -2.57 -15.13 -27.05
N ASP A 189 -1.94 -15.36 -25.89
CA ASP A 189 -2.08 -16.61 -25.12
C ASP A 189 -3.41 -16.70 -24.34
N GLY A 190 -4.27 -15.69 -24.45
CA GLY A 190 -5.57 -15.61 -23.79
C GLY A 190 -5.54 -15.01 -22.39
N SER A 191 -4.36 -14.77 -21.80
CA SER A 191 -4.24 -14.18 -20.46
C SER A 191 -4.68 -12.71 -20.40
N TRP A 192 -5.24 -12.31 -19.27
CA TRP A 192 -5.75 -10.96 -19.06
C TRP A 192 -4.65 -9.99 -18.60
N LEU A 193 -4.79 -8.72 -18.99
CA LEU A 193 -3.94 -7.62 -18.52
C LEU A 193 -4.75 -6.67 -17.63
N TYR A 194 -4.09 -6.14 -16.61
CA TYR A 194 -4.62 -5.30 -15.53
C TYR A 194 -5.86 -4.43 -15.83
N MET A 195 -5.88 -3.74 -16.97
CA MET A 195 -6.86 -2.69 -17.26
C MET A 195 -8.31 -3.19 -17.22
N LEU A 196 -8.66 -4.27 -17.94
CA LEU A 196 -10.03 -4.76 -17.98
C LEU A 196 -10.45 -5.47 -16.67
N PRO A 197 -9.69 -6.45 -16.14
CA PRO A 197 -10.02 -7.11 -14.87
C PRO A 197 -10.22 -6.12 -13.72
N SER A 198 -9.34 -5.11 -13.59
CA SER A 198 -9.48 -4.10 -12.52
C SER A 198 -10.81 -3.34 -12.61
N VAL A 199 -11.28 -3.00 -13.81
CA VAL A 199 -12.52 -2.24 -14.03
C VAL A 199 -13.74 -3.12 -13.78
N VAL A 200 -13.73 -4.35 -14.32
CA VAL A 200 -14.81 -5.33 -14.11
C VAL A 200 -14.97 -5.66 -12.64
N ASP A 201 -13.87 -5.87 -11.93
CA ASP A 201 -13.89 -6.16 -10.50
C ASP A 201 -14.32 -4.96 -9.65
N ASP A 202 -13.83 -3.75 -9.96
CA ASP A 202 -14.26 -2.55 -9.23
C ASP A 202 -15.78 -2.32 -9.40
N LEU A 203 -16.37 -2.65 -10.57
CA LEU A 203 -17.83 -2.65 -10.79
C LEU A 203 -18.55 -3.75 -10.00
N ASP A 204 -18.13 -5.00 -10.13
CA ASP A 204 -18.80 -6.15 -9.50
C ASP A 204 -18.73 -6.10 -7.97
N MET A 205 -17.62 -5.63 -7.42
CA MET A 205 -17.41 -5.49 -5.98
C MET A 205 -18.08 -4.25 -5.38
N GLY A 206 -18.66 -3.38 -6.21
CA GLY A 206 -19.29 -2.14 -5.77
C GLY A 206 -18.31 -1.15 -5.15
N VAL A 207 -17.08 -1.08 -5.67
CA VAL A 207 -16.05 -0.13 -5.18
C VAL A 207 -16.51 1.29 -5.47
N THR A 208 -16.57 2.13 -4.45
CA THR A 208 -16.97 3.54 -4.58
C THR A 208 -15.79 4.49 -4.61
N ASP A 209 -14.64 4.09 -4.06
CA ASP A 209 -13.45 4.93 -3.96
C ASP A 209 -12.19 4.11 -4.25
N VAL A 210 -11.45 4.53 -5.28
CA VAL A 210 -10.17 3.96 -5.67
C VAL A 210 -9.06 4.91 -5.25
N LEU A 211 -8.36 4.55 -4.17
CA LEU A 211 -7.18 5.28 -3.70
C LEU A 211 -5.91 4.50 -4.05
N ARG A 212 -5.03 5.10 -4.86
CA ARG A 212 -3.79 4.46 -5.36
C ARG A 212 -2.65 5.47 -5.57
N GLY A 213 -1.49 4.98 -6.01
CA GLY A 213 -0.33 5.81 -6.34
C GLY A 213 -0.55 6.64 -7.60
N GLU A 214 0.04 7.84 -7.65
CA GLU A 214 -0.08 8.79 -8.78
C GLU A 214 0.52 8.31 -10.11
N ASP A 215 1.33 7.25 -10.09
CA ASP A 215 1.82 6.56 -11.29
C ASP A 215 0.69 5.90 -12.10
N HIS A 216 -0.49 5.74 -11.50
CA HIS A 216 -1.68 5.21 -12.17
C HIS A 216 -2.67 6.27 -12.65
N VAL A 217 -2.34 7.57 -12.58
CA VAL A 217 -3.27 8.64 -13.01
C VAL A 217 -3.68 8.47 -14.48
N SER A 218 -2.75 8.15 -15.39
CA SER A 218 -3.07 7.90 -16.80
C SER A 218 -3.94 6.65 -17.01
N ASN A 219 -3.77 5.62 -16.16
CA ASN A 219 -4.63 4.44 -16.20
C ASN A 219 -6.08 4.83 -15.87
N THR A 220 -6.29 5.77 -14.95
CA THR A 220 -7.63 6.28 -14.62
C THR A 220 -8.36 6.83 -15.83
N ALA A 221 -7.69 7.64 -16.65
CA ALA A 221 -8.32 8.21 -17.84
C ALA A 221 -8.86 7.09 -18.76
N VAL A 222 -8.06 6.06 -18.99
CA VAL A 222 -8.48 4.89 -19.78
C VAL A 222 -9.59 4.10 -19.09
N GLN A 223 -9.48 3.88 -17.78
CA GLN A 223 -10.47 3.14 -17.00
C GLN A 223 -11.84 3.85 -16.99
N LEU A 224 -11.89 5.19 -16.93
CA LEU A 224 -13.14 5.95 -17.01
C LEU A 224 -13.90 5.64 -18.31
N GLN A 225 -13.21 5.63 -19.45
CA GLN A 225 -13.86 5.21 -20.71
C GLN A 225 -14.25 3.72 -20.72
N MET A 226 -13.48 2.84 -20.06
CA MET A 226 -13.85 1.42 -19.92
C MET A 226 -15.11 1.25 -19.07
N PHE A 227 -15.24 1.95 -17.94
CA PHE A 227 -16.46 1.92 -17.13
C PHE A 227 -17.67 2.39 -17.95
N SER A 228 -17.58 3.52 -18.65
CA SER A 228 -18.65 4.03 -19.53
C SER A 228 -19.02 3.02 -20.64
N ALA A 229 -18.02 2.40 -21.26
CA ALA A 229 -18.23 1.43 -22.33
C ALA A 229 -18.89 0.14 -21.83
N LEU A 230 -18.44 -0.38 -20.67
CA LEU A 230 -19.01 -1.58 -20.06
C LEU A 230 -20.47 -1.37 -19.66
N HIS A 231 -20.78 -0.22 -19.07
CA HIS A 231 -22.14 0.13 -18.75
C HIS A 231 -23.04 0.22 -19.98
N THR A 232 -22.59 0.92 -21.02
CA THR A 232 -23.34 1.04 -22.27
C THR A 232 -23.59 -0.34 -22.89
N ALA A 233 -22.65 -1.28 -22.70
CA ALA A 233 -22.77 -2.67 -23.14
C ALA A 233 -23.59 -3.57 -22.18
N GLY A 234 -24.18 -3.02 -21.12
CA GLY A 234 -25.00 -3.74 -20.15
C GLY A 234 -24.22 -4.63 -19.19
N VAL A 235 -22.95 -4.30 -18.91
CA VAL A 235 -22.09 -5.01 -17.96
C VAL A 235 -22.02 -4.23 -16.65
N GLY A 236 -22.26 -4.94 -15.56
CA GLY A 236 -22.30 -4.40 -14.20
C GLY A 236 -23.56 -4.87 -13.47
N PRO A 237 -23.67 -4.61 -12.17
CA PRO A 237 -24.86 -4.99 -11.42
C PRO A 237 -26.10 -4.27 -11.95
N GLU A 238 -27.26 -4.94 -11.98
CA GLU A 238 -28.55 -4.33 -12.40
C GLU A 238 -28.95 -3.10 -11.55
N HIS A 239 -28.33 -2.93 -10.37
CA HIS A 239 -28.58 -1.84 -9.43
C HIS A 239 -27.55 -0.69 -9.51
N CYS A 240 -26.58 -0.76 -10.41
CA CYS A 240 -25.62 0.33 -10.66
C CYS A 240 -26.06 1.13 -11.89
N ASP A 241 -26.78 2.23 -11.68
CA ASP A 241 -27.04 3.23 -12.73
C ASP A 241 -25.79 4.13 -12.87
N VAL A 242 -25.04 3.95 -13.96
CA VAL A 242 -23.60 4.25 -14.02
C VAL A 242 -23.23 5.72 -14.16
N VAL A 243 -24.16 6.61 -14.50
CA VAL A 243 -23.80 8.03 -14.66
C VAL A 243 -23.41 8.68 -13.32
N ASP A 244 -23.89 8.14 -12.19
CA ASP A 244 -23.58 8.63 -10.82
C ASP A 244 -22.68 7.65 -10.01
N SER A 245 -22.26 6.52 -10.59
CA SER A 245 -21.68 5.39 -9.83
C SER A 245 -20.24 4.98 -10.20
N PHE A 246 -19.50 5.77 -10.97
CA PHE A 246 -18.06 5.49 -11.13
C PHE A 246 -17.35 5.61 -9.79
N PRO A 247 -16.33 4.77 -9.52
CA PRO A 247 -15.51 4.99 -8.35
C PRO A 247 -14.91 6.39 -8.40
N ARG A 248 -14.94 7.10 -7.27
CA ARG A 248 -14.17 8.33 -7.12
C ARG A 248 -12.70 7.94 -7.02
N PHE A 249 -11.85 8.66 -7.74
CA PHE A 249 -10.41 8.37 -7.76
C PHE A 249 -9.65 9.35 -6.87
N GLY A 250 -8.68 8.84 -6.11
CA GLY A 250 -7.68 9.62 -5.41
C GLY A 250 -6.29 9.10 -5.70
N HIS A 251 -5.37 9.99 -6.06
CA HIS A 251 -4.00 9.63 -6.41
C HIS A 251 -2.98 10.25 -5.46
N THR A 252 -2.43 9.43 -4.56
CA THR A 252 -1.42 9.86 -3.59
C THR A 252 -0.04 9.95 -4.23
N ALA A 253 0.75 10.95 -3.81
CA ALA A 253 2.12 11.10 -4.30
C ALA A 253 2.98 9.87 -4.01
N LEU A 254 3.91 9.54 -4.90
CA LEU A 254 4.80 8.39 -4.70
C LEU A 254 5.74 8.60 -3.49
N LEU A 255 6.08 7.48 -2.84
CA LEU A 255 7.12 7.47 -1.81
C LEU A 255 8.50 7.53 -2.45
N VAL A 256 9.34 8.42 -1.92
CA VAL A 256 10.76 8.53 -2.28
C VAL A 256 11.62 8.26 -1.06
N GLY A 257 12.76 7.58 -1.27
CA GLY A 257 13.78 7.42 -0.24
C GLY A 257 14.72 8.62 -0.18
N ARG A 258 15.58 8.69 0.84
CA ARG A 258 16.55 9.81 1.01
C ARG A 258 17.48 10.02 -0.19
N GLU A 259 17.78 8.97 -0.97
CA GLU A 259 18.72 8.98 -2.11
C GLU A 259 18.03 8.80 -3.49
N GLY A 260 16.70 8.97 -3.55
CA GLY A 260 15.92 8.83 -4.78
C GLY A 260 14.86 7.74 -4.71
N LYS A 261 14.70 6.94 -5.78
CA LYS A 261 13.61 5.94 -5.87
C LYS A 261 13.72 4.88 -4.77
N LEU A 262 12.61 4.66 -4.06
CA LEU A 262 12.47 3.67 -2.98
C LEU A 262 12.81 2.24 -3.43
N SER A 263 12.69 1.96 -4.74
CA SER A 263 12.94 0.65 -5.35
C SER A 263 14.32 0.04 -5.05
N LYS A 264 15.31 0.85 -4.68
CA LYS A 264 16.66 0.37 -4.31
C LYS A 264 16.76 -0.18 -2.88
N ARG A 265 15.73 0.03 -2.04
CA ARG A 265 15.69 -0.36 -0.61
C ARG A 265 14.51 -1.29 -0.27
N LEU A 266 13.83 -1.83 -1.29
CA LEU A 266 12.59 -2.61 -1.12
C LEU A 266 12.71 -3.76 -0.13
N GLY A 267 13.88 -4.43 -0.06
CA GLY A 267 14.10 -5.54 0.87
C GLY A 267 14.07 -5.12 2.34
N SER A 268 14.80 -4.06 2.71
CA SER A 268 14.88 -3.57 4.09
C SER A 268 13.63 -2.80 4.54
N LEU A 269 12.77 -2.41 3.59
CA LEU A 269 11.51 -1.72 3.81
C LEU A 269 10.29 -2.62 3.51
N SER A 270 10.49 -3.94 3.55
CA SER A 270 9.38 -4.88 3.55
C SER A 270 8.70 -4.90 4.92
N CYS A 271 7.42 -5.22 4.95
CA CYS A 271 6.64 -5.30 6.19
C CYS A 271 7.23 -6.33 7.16
N GLU A 272 7.58 -7.52 6.64
CA GLU A 272 8.27 -8.56 7.39
C GLU A 272 9.59 -8.05 8.00
N ALA A 273 10.44 -7.38 7.23
CA ALA A 273 11.71 -6.88 7.74
C ALA A 273 11.53 -5.83 8.86
N LEU A 274 10.50 -4.97 8.78
CA LEU A 274 10.18 -4.01 9.84
C LEU A 274 9.67 -4.72 11.10
N ARG A 275 8.83 -5.76 10.94
CA ARG A 275 8.37 -6.61 12.04
C ARG A 275 9.52 -7.35 12.72
N GLU A 276 10.44 -7.94 11.94
CA GLU A 276 11.64 -8.62 12.46
C GLU A 276 12.59 -7.66 13.19
N GLN A 277 12.64 -6.40 12.75
CA GLN A 277 13.39 -5.36 13.45
C GLN A 277 12.76 -4.94 14.78
N GLY A 278 11.55 -5.42 15.12
CA GLY A 278 10.84 -5.04 16.34
C GLY A 278 10.19 -3.65 16.27
N ILE A 279 9.92 -3.15 15.06
CA ILE A 279 9.09 -1.96 14.88
C ILE A 279 7.64 -2.33 15.17
N GLU A 280 6.97 -1.54 16.01
CA GLU A 280 5.57 -1.69 16.36
C GLU A 280 4.66 -1.25 15.21
N PRO A 281 3.54 -1.96 14.95
CA PRO A 281 2.64 -1.62 13.85
C PRO A 281 2.12 -0.18 13.97
N GLU A 282 1.80 0.29 15.19
CA GLU A 282 1.32 1.66 15.45
C GLU A 282 2.30 2.73 14.95
N ALA A 283 3.61 2.51 15.08
CA ALA A 283 4.63 3.45 14.60
C ALA A 283 4.63 3.55 13.07
N ILE A 284 4.45 2.42 12.37
CA ILE A 284 4.33 2.38 10.92
C ILE A 284 3.04 3.08 10.49
N LEU A 285 1.92 2.77 11.13
CA LEU A 285 0.63 3.34 10.79
C LEU A 285 0.59 4.85 11.03
N SER A 286 1.12 5.34 12.15
CA SER A 286 1.12 6.77 12.47
C SER A 286 1.97 7.58 11.50
N LEU A 287 3.14 7.04 11.10
CA LEU A 287 3.98 7.63 10.07
C LEU A 287 3.26 7.68 8.72
N LEU A 288 2.80 6.53 8.23
CA LEU A 288 2.24 6.41 6.88
C LEU A 288 0.90 7.13 6.71
N ALA A 289 0.11 7.27 7.78
CA ALA A 289 -1.15 8.03 7.77
C ALA A 289 -0.93 9.54 7.53
N ARG A 290 0.22 10.08 7.98
CA ARG A 290 0.56 11.52 7.87
C ARG A 290 1.50 11.82 6.72
N LEU A 291 2.22 10.81 6.22
CA LEU A 291 3.24 10.98 5.20
C LEU A 291 2.66 11.51 3.88
N GLY A 292 3.07 12.72 3.51
CA GLY A 292 2.59 13.45 2.33
C GLY A 292 1.37 14.34 2.60
N THR A 293 0.99 14.54 3.86
CA THR A 293 -0.05 15.48 4.28
C THR A 293 0.51 16.78 4.85
N SER A 294 -0.33 17.78 5.06
CA SER A 294 0.00 19.01 5.81
C SER A 294 -0.05 18.86 7.32
N LYS A 295 -0.43 17.69 7.85
CA LYS A 295 -0.53 17.41 9.29
C LYS A 295 0.82 16.95 9.86
N PRO A 296 1.12 17.25 11.12
CA PRO A 296 2.34 16.78 11.77
C PRO A 296 2.36 15.24 11.90
N VAL A 297 3.57 14.69 11.90
CA VAL A 297 3.82 13.27 12.18
C VAL A 297 4.00 13.10 13.68
N GLU A 298 3.12 12.30 14.29
CA GLU A 298 3.01 12.11 15.74
C GLU A 298 2.92 10.62 16.08
N PRO A 299 3.34 10.19 17.28
CA PRO A 299 3.26 8.80 17.72
C PRO A 299 1.84 8.47 18.18
N ILE A 300 0.95 8.22 17.21
CA ILE A 300 -0.47 7.94 17.44
C ILE A 300 -0.68 6.43 17.60
N ALA A 301 -0.89 5.96 18.84
CA ALA A 301 -1.23 4.57 19.12
C ALA A 301 -2.73 4.26 18.89
N ASP A 302 -3.62 5.20 19.19
CA ASP A 302 -5.07 5.00 19.03
C ASP A 302 -5.51 5.04 17.55
N ARG A 303 -5.94 3.88 17.04
CA ARG A 303 -6.49 3.74 15.67
C ARG A 303 -7.70 4.61 15.43
N ARG A 304 -8.56 4.83 16.44
CA ARG A 304 -9.75 5.68 16.30
C ARG A 304 -9.33 7.11 15.98
N HIS A 305 -8.29 7.61 16.63
CA HIS A 305 -7.74 8.93 16.34
C HIS A 305 -7.20 9.03 14.90
N LEU A 306 -6.54 7.99 14.37
CA LEU A 306 -6.11 7.95 12.97
C LEU A 306 -7.31 8.03 12.02
N ILE A 307 -8.39 7.29 12.29
CA ILE A 307 -9.63 7.29 11.48
C ILE A 307 -10.28 8.67 11.48
N GLU A 308 -10.55 9.23 12.66
CA GLU A 308 -11.22 10.54 12.82
C GLU A 308 -10.45 11.67 12.13
N THR A 309 -9.12 11.60 12.21
CA THR A 309 -8.25 12.63 11.65
C THR A 309 -7.76 12.34 10.23
N PHE A 310 -8.19 11.26 9.58
CA PHE A 310 -7.81 10.98 8.20
C PHE A 310 -8.59 11.89 7.24
N ASP A 311 -7.92 12.64 6.38
CA ASP A 311 -8.58 13.55 5.44
C ASP A 311 -7.76 13.73 4.15
N LEU A 312 -8.36 13.32 3.02
CA LEU A 312 -7.75 13.40 1.70
C LEU A 312 -7.42 14.86 1.29
N ALA A 313 -8.16 15.85 1.77
CA ALA A 313 -7.92 17.26 1.45
C ALA A 313 -6.58 17.78 2.01
N THR A 314 -5.99 17.07 2.98
CA THR A 314 -4.68 17.44 3.55
C THR A 314 -3.49 16.90 2.77
N PHE A 315 -3.71 16.03 1.79
CA PHE A 315 -2.64 15.44 0.99
C PHE A 315 -2.09 16.43 -0.04
N GLY A 316 -0.76 16.58 -0.04
CA GLY A 316 -0.04 17.38 -1.03
C GLY A 316 0.33 16.59 -2.28
N ARG A 317 0.83 17.30 -3.29
CA ARG A 317 1.35 16.73 -4.54
C ARG A 317 2.87 16.47 -4.51
N ALA A 318 3.56 16.94 -3.48
CA ALA A 318 5.00 16.73 -3.37
C ALA A 318 5.31 15.26 -3.05
N PRO A 319 6.39 14.68 -3.62
CA PRO A 319 6.82 13.33 -3.26
C PRO A 319 7.02 13.21 -1.75
N ALA A 320 6.45 12.17 -1.15
CA ALA A 320 6.51 11.98 0.29
C ALA A 320 7.77 11.19 0.65
N ARG A 321 8.63 11.77 1.49
CA ARG A 321 9.94 11.21 1.82
C ARG A 321 9.83 10.29 3.03
N PHE A 322 10.11 9.01 2.83
CA PHE A 322 10.25 8.07 3.94
C PHE A 322 11.61 8.24 4.61
N ASP A 323 11.64 8.36 5.94
CA ASP A 323 12.85 8.58 6.73
C ASP A 323 12.95 7.59 7.90
N ASP A 324 13.90 6.66 7.82
CA ASP A 324 14.07 5.58 8.81
C ASP A 324 14.28 6.13 10.25
N PRO A 325 15.11 7.17 10.50
CA PRO A 325 15.25 7.76 11.83
C PRO A 325 13.95 8.37 12.38
N GLU A 326 13.05 8.85 11.52
CA GLU A 326 11.74 9.33 11.97
C GLU A 326 10.86 8.17 12.44
N LEU A 327 10.87 7.05 11.70
CA LEU A 327 10.19 5.82 12.13
C LEU A 327 10.74 5.32 13.46
N GLU A 328 12.05 5.27 13.64
CA GLU A 328 12.69 4.85 14.89
C GLU A 328 12.27 5.72 16.07
N ARG A 329 12.26 7.05 15.88
CA ARG A 329 11.81 8.00 16.90
C ARG A 329 10.34 7.78 17.26
N LEU A 330 9.48 7.50 16.27
CA LEU A 330 8.08 7.17 16.52
C LEU A 330 7.95 5.85 17.26
N ASN A 331 8.75 4.83 16.90
CA ASN A 331 8.74 3.54 17.55
C ASN A 331 9.05 3.64 19.04
N THR A 332 10.14 4.35 19.39
CA THR A 332 10.48 4.64 20.79
C THR A 332 9.31 5.31 21.52
N ALA A 333 8.73 6.35 20.91
CA ALA A 333 7.62 7.09 21.53
C ALA A 333 6.34 6.24 21.67
N ILE A 334 6.10 5.28 20.77
CA ILE A 334 5.00 4.31 20.86
C ILE A 334 5.28 3.29 21.97
N VAL A 335 6.47 2.70 22.03
CA VAL A 335 6.87 1.76 23.10
C VAL A 335 6.73 2.42 24.48
N HIS A 336 7.07 3.71 24.58
CA HIS A 336 6.92 4.48 25.82
C HIS A 336 5.47 4.74 26.24
N GLN A 337 4.50 4.57 25.33
CA GLN A 337 3.06 4.69 25.61
C GLN A 337 2.43 3.36 26.01
N MET A 338 3.08 2.23 25.73
CA MET A 338 2.50 0.90 25.96
C MET A 338 2.33 0.60 27.45
N ASP A 339 1.15 0.09 27.79
CA ASP A 339 0.82 -0.41 29.11
C ASP A 339 1.30 -1.85 29.29
N PHE A 340 1.53 -2.27 30.53
CA PHE A 340 2.04 -3.61 30.83
C PHE A 340 1.17 -4.72 30.22
N ALA A 341 -0.16 -4.54 30.25
CA ALA A 341 -1.11 -5.52 29.70
C ALA A 341 -0.93 -5.79 28.21
N GLU A 342 -0.44 -4.82 27.43
CA GLU A 342 -0.23 -4.92 25.98
C GLU A 342 1.06 -5.68 25.63
N VAL A 343 2.03 -5.69 26.55
CA VAL A 343 3.37 -6.25 26.30
C VAL A 343 3.73 -7.46 27.16
N GLN A 344 2.96 -7.78 28.20
CA GLN A 344 3.30 -8.82 29.19
C GLN A 344 3.70 -10.17 28.55
N ASP A 345 3.05 -10.57 27.46
CA ASP A 345 3.35 -11.83 26.75
C ASP A 345 4.68 -11.81 25.97
N ARG A 346 5.26 -10.62 25.79
CA ARG A 346 6.52 -10.36 25.09
C ARG A 346 7.68 -10.08 26.05
N LEU A 347 7.40 -9.90 27.34
CA LEU A 347 8.39 -9.60 28.35
C LEU A 347 9.06 -10.89 28.87
N PRO A 348 10.34 -10.82 29.28
CA PRO A 348 10.99 -11.94 29.94
C PRO A 348 10.30 -12.29 31.27
N GLU A 349 10.47 -13.54 31.69
CA GLU A 349 9.89 -14.05 32.94
C GLU A 349 10.31 -13.20 34.15
N GLY A 350 9.33 -12.91 35.02
CA GLY A 350 9.55 -12.19 36.27
C GLY A 350 9.43 -10.66 36.19
N ILE A 351 9.30 -10.06 35.00
CA ILE A 351 8.91 -8.65 34.90
C ILE A 351 7.43 -8.51 35.25
N ASP A 352 7.14 -7.73 36.29
CA ASP A 352 5.80 -7.27 36.61
C ASP A 352 5.56 -5.84 36.07
N GLU A 353 4.36 -5.31 36.30
CA GLU A 353 3.97 -3.97 35.85
C GLU A 353 4.93 -2.87 36.36
N ALA A 354 5.40 -2.98 37.60
CA ALA A 354 6.36 -2.04 38.16
C ALA A 354 7.72 -2.12 37.46
N GLY A 355 8.21 -3.34 37.18
CA GLY A 355 9.43 -3.57 36.41
C GLY A 355 9.34 -3.01 34.99
N TRP A 356 8.21 -3.22 34.30
CA TRP A 356 7.96 -2.64 32.99
C TRP A 356 8.03 -1.11 33.02
N HIS A 357 7.30 -0.47 33.94
CA HIS A 357 7.31 0.99 34.05
C HIS A 357 8.68 1.56 34.40
N ALA A 358 9.52 0.82 35.14
CA ALA A 358 10.88 1.24 35.46
C ALA A 358 11.81 1.25 34.25
N ILE A 359 11.73 0.23 33.37
CA ILE A 359 12.62 0.10 32.22
C ILE A 359 12.09 0.79 30.95
N ARG A 360 10.77 0.84 30.76
CA ARG A 360 10.09 1.33 29.55
C ARG A 360 10.65 2.66 29.01
N PRO A 361 10.92 3.70 29.82
CA PRO A 361 11.44 4.97 29.32
C PRO A 361 12.82 4.90 28.64
N ASN A 362 13.51 3.76 28.74
CA ASN A 362 14.84 3.54 28.16
C ASN A 362 14.80 2.60 26.93
N LEU A 363 13.61 2.16 26.50
CA LEU A 363 13.47 1.16 25.45
C LEU A 363 13.16 1.82 24.11
N THR A 364 13.90 1.47 23.07
CA THR A 364 13.48 1.76 21.70
C THR A 364 12.54 0.69 21.15
N ARG A 365 12.62 -0.54 21.68
CA ARG A 365 11.87 -1.74 21.28
C ARG A 365 11.51 -2.55 22.50
N VAL A 366 10.36 -3.24 22.47
CA VAL A 366 9.97 -4.15 23.55
C VAL A 366 10.98 -5.29 23.73
N SER A 367 11.64 -5.75 22.66
CA SER A 367 12.65 -6.82 22.72
C SER A 367 13.88 -6.47 23.57
N GLU A 368 14.17 -5.17 23.76
CA GLU A 368 15.27 -4.70 24.63
C GLU A 368 14.96 -4.91 26.12
N ALA A 369 13.70 -5.18 26.48
CA ALA A 369 13.30 -5.43 27.86
C ALA A 369 14.08 -6.59 28.50
N ALA A 370 14.47 -7.60 27.72
CA ALA A 370 15.28 -8.71 28.21
C ALA A 370 16.67 -8.29 28.68
N GLU A 371 17.33 -7.40 27.92
CA GLU A 371 18.65 -6.87 28.28
C GLU A 371 18.55 -5.97 29.50
N TRP A 372 17.59 -5.05 29.52
CA TRP A 372 17.34 -4.18 30.66
C TRP A 372 16.99 -4.95 31.93
N TRP A 373 16.18 -6.00 31.81
CA TRP A 373 15.81 -6.81 32.95
C TRP A 373 16.97 -7.63 33.50
N ARG A 374 17.87 -8.11 32.64
CA ARG A 374 19.13 -8.73 33.07
C ARG A 374 20.02 -7.73 33.80
N LEU A 375 20.04 -6.44 33.42
CA LEU A 375 20.78 -5.42 34.17
C LEU A 375 20.19 -5.20 35.57
N VAL A 376 18.87 -5.30 35.72
CA VAL A 376 18.19 -5.13 37.02
C VAL A 376 18.32 -6.37 37.91
N THR A 377 18.16 -7.57 37.34
CA THR A 377 18.06 -8.83 38.11
C THR A 377 19.34 -9.66 38.14
N GLY A 378 20.28 -9.36 37.25
CA GLY A 378 21.48 -10.14 37.05
C GLY A 378 21.24 -11.47 36.32
N PRO A 379 22.21 -12.38 36.33
CA PRO A 379 23.51 -12.24 37.01
C PRO A 379 24.39 -11.19 36.33
N ILE A 380 25.06 -10.35 37.14
CA ILE A 380 26.14 -9.46 36.68
C ILE A 380 27.43 -10.26 36.83
N GLU A 381 28.19 -10.42 35.75
CA GLU A 381 29.52 -11.01 35.80
C GLU A 381 30.40 -10.13 36.69
N GLN A 382 30.89 -10.68 37.80
CA GLN A 382 31.74 -9.93 38.72
C GLN A 382 33.14 -9.83 38.14
N PRO A 383 33.66 -8.60 37.92
CA PRO A 383 35.07 -8.42 37.57
C PRO A 383 35.96 -8.94 38.72
N ASP A 384 37.14 -9.47 38.38
CA ASP A 384 38.14 -9.79 39.39
C ASP A 384 38.79 -8.48 39.87
N PHE A 385 38.50 -8.11 41.12
CA PHE A 385 39.01 -6.90 41.75
C PHE A 385 40.20 -7.22 42.65
N SER A 386 41.19 -6.32 42.70
CA SER A 386 42.25 -6.41 43.70
C SER A 386 41.68 -6.26 45.12
N GLU A 387 42.40 -6.70 46.15
CA GLU A 387 41.94 -6.51 47.54
C GLU A 387 41.79 -5.03 47.92
N GLU A 388 42.61 -4.16 47.30
CA GLU A 388 42.50 -2.70 47.44
C GLU A 388 41.21 -2.17 46.80
N ASP A 389 40.92 -2.58 45.56
CA ASP A 389 39.68 -2.19 44.87
C ASP A 389 38.44 -2.70 45.61
N LYS A 390 38.47 -3.92 46.16
CA LYS A 390 37.36 -4.45 46.97
C LYS A 390 37.11 -3.61 48.22
N ALA A 391 38.16 -3.18 48.91
CA ALA A 391 38.03 -2.32 50.08
C ALA A 391 37.45 -0.95 49.71
N TYR A 392 37.92 -0.35 48.62
CA TYR A 392 37.41 0.92 48.12
C TYR A 392 35.96 0.83 47.64
N LEU A 393 35.58 -0.23 46.91
CA LEU A 393 34.20 -0.46 46.47
C LEU A 393 33.24 -0.67 47.65
N ALA A 394 33.69 -1.31 48.73
CA ALA A 394 32.88 -1.45 49.95
C ALA A 394 32.63 -0.10 50.64
N GLU A 395 33.65 0.77 50.69
CA GLU A 395 33.50 2.15 51.18
C GLU A 395 32.56 2.97 50.28
N ALA A 396 32.74 2.85 48.96
CA ALA A 396 31.88 3.49 47.97
C ALA A 396 30.42 3.04 48.08
N ALA A 397 30.16 1.75 48.26
CA ALA A 397 28.81 1.23 48.47
C ALA A 397 28.18 1.81 49.75
N GLY A 398 28.97 2.04 50.81
CA GLY A 398 28.51 2.69 52.03
C GLY A 398 28.21 4.19 51.87
N ALA A 399 28.82 4.84 50.88
CA ALA A 399 28.60 6.25 50.55
C ALA A 399 27.47 6.47 49.52
N LEU A 400 26.88 5.41 48.96
CA LEU A 400 25.81 5.51 47.99
C LEU A 400 24.51 5.97 48.66
N GLU A 401 24.08 7.19 48.33
CA GLU A 401 22.78 7.73 48.72
C GLU A 401 21.83 7.74 47.52
N TRP A 402 20.64 7.17 47.70
CA TRP A 402 19.59 7.20 46.68
C TRP A 402 18.88 8.56 46.68
N GLY A 403 18.82 9.20 45.51
CA GLY A 403 18.20 10.52 45.29
C GLY A 403 17.98 10.78 43.80
N ASP A 404 17.85 12.05 43.40
CA ASP A 404 17.57 12.41 41.99
C ASP A 404 18.74 12.09 41.03
N ASP A 405 19.99 12.12 41.53
CA ASP A 405 21.20 11.82 40.74
C ASP A 405 22.24 11.07 41.61
N PRO A 406 21.96 9.79 41.94
CA PRO A 406 22.76 9.03 42.92
C PRO A 406 24.19 8.79 42.41
N TRP A 407 24.38 8.65 41.10
CA TRP A 407 25.69 8.43 40.50
C TRP A 407 26.58 9.67 40.55
N ARG A 408 26.02 10.86 40.30
CA ARG A 408 26.79 12.10 40.45
C ARG A 408 27.14 12.38 41.92
N ALA A 409 26.20 12.16 42.84
CA ALA A 409 26.46 12.31 44.26
C ALA A 409 27.58 11.37 44.73
N LEU A 410 27.50 10.09 44.37
CA LEU A 410 28.52 9.09 44.66
C LEU A 410 29.89 9.49 44.08
N THR A 411 29.94 9.85 42.79
CA THR A 411 31.22 10.23 42.15
C THR A 411 31.81 11.52 42.70
N ILE A 412 31.01 12.42 43.29
CA ILE A 412 31.52 13.59 44.02
C ILE A 412 32.05 13.18 45.39
N ALA A 413 31.36 12.31 46.12
CA ALA A 413 31.80 11.84 47.44
C ALA A 413 33.09 11.02 47.37
N LEU A 414 33.32 10.33 46.26
CA LEU A 414 34.49 9.48 46.00
C LEU A 414 35.72 10.20 45.43
N LYS A 415 35.55 11.46 44.97
CA LYS A 415 36.62 12.33 44.48
C LYS A 415 37.19 13.17 45.62
#